data_AF-A0A1I1ATN7-F1
#
_entry.id   AF-A0A1I1ATN7-F1
#
_cell.length_a   1.000
_cell.length_b   1.000
_cell.length_c   1.000
_cell.angle_alpha   90.00
_cell.angle_beta   90.00
_cell.angle_gamma   90.00
#
_symmetry.space_group_name_H-M   'P 1'
#
loop_
_entity.id
_entity.type
_entity.pdbx_description
1 polymer ?
#
loop_
_entity_poly.entity_id
_entity_poly.type
_entity_poly.pdbx_seq_one_letter_code
_entity_poly.pdbx_strand_id
1 'polypeptide(L)'
;MGKGRRDREVQQDVARFSIMHAPYNPYHAEAFGLVFKLSYALQGRHEPRVEIFLDDEEARAKEWRIYGTLLEPDDPRYAEVSFSAIGEAADFKLGVAGFRMRFEALHEEIEAFANGAMEAMPVYSFSVTPAIKGEG
;
A
#
# COMPACT_ATOMS: atom_id res chain seq x y z
N MET A 1 39.79 -2.23 -29.70
CA MET A 1 38.41 -2.44 -30.19
C MET A 1 37.53 -2.79 -29.00
N GLY A 2 36.68 -1.85 -28.59
CA GLY A 2 35.87 -1.96 -27.38
C GLY A 2 34.62 -2.82 -27.58
N LYS A 3 34.32 -3.63 -26.57
CA LYS A 3 32.96 -4.15 -26.33
C LYS A 3 32.53 -3.65 -24.96
N GLY A 4 31.97 -2.45 -24.92
CA GLY A 4 31.21 -1.97 -23.78
C GLY A 4 29.87 -2.71 -23.77
N ARG A 5 29.75 -3.74 -22.91
CA ARG A 5 28.44 -4.20 -22.44
C ARG A 5 27.87 -3.05 -21.61
N ARG A 6 26.90 -2.33 -22.17
CA ARG A 6 26.04 -1.46 -21.38
C ARG A 6 25.06 -2.39 -20.70
N ASP A 7 25.32 -2.69 -19.44
CA ASP A 7 24.31 -3.22 -18.53
C ASP A 7 23.16 -2.19 -18.57
N ARG A 8 22.03 -2.59 -19.16
CA ARG A 8 20.80 -1.81 -19.05
C ARG A 8 20.39 -1.96 -17.59
N GLU A 9 20.72 -0.96 -16.80
CA GLU A 9 20.13 -0.74 -15.48
C GLU A 9 18.61 -0.73 -15.69
N VAL A 10 17.93 -1.81 -15.27
CA VAL A 10 16.47 -1.87 -15.30
C VAL A 10 16.02 -0.88 -14.25
N GLN A 11 15.62 0.32 -14.69
CA GLN A 11 15.00 1.31 -13.84
C GLN A 11 13.70 0.70 -13.33
N GLN A 12 13.69 0.22 -12.08
CA GLN A 12 12.48 -0.29 -11.45
C GLN A 12 11.57 0.90 -11.18
N ASP A 13 10.33 0.82 -11.65
CA ASP A 13 9.31 1.81 -11.30
C ASP A 13 9.03 1.71 -9.80
N VAL A 14 9.16 2.83 -9.09
CA VAL A 14 8.88 2.94 -7.65
C VAL A 14 7.76 3.93 -7.45
N ALA A 15 6.65 3.50 -6.86
CA ALA A 15 5.60 4.40 -6.39
C ALA A 15 5.80 4.66 -4.89
N ARG A 16 5.65 5.93 -4.49
CA ARG A 16 5.68 6.35 -3.08
C ARG A 16 4.38 7.06 -2.77
N PHE A 17 3.81 6.76 -1.61
CA PHE A 17 2.53 7.33 -1.19
C PHE A 17 2.45 7.35 0.33
N SER A 18 1.49 8.12 0.84
CA SER A 18 1.18 8.19 2.27
C SER A 18 -0.32 7.99 2.47
N ILE A 19 -0.69 7.33 3.57
CA ILE A 19 -2.08 7.11 3.96
C ILE A 19 -2.25 7.64 5.37
N MET A 20 -3.20 8.56 5.53
CA MET A 20 -3.58 9.10 6.83
C MET A 20 -4.59 8.17 7.50
N HIS A 21 -4.36 7.86 8.77
CA HIS A 21 -5.32 7.13 9.58
C HIS A 21 -6.27 8.10 10.27
N ALA A 22 -7.34 8.46 9.55
CA ALA A 22 -8.41 9.30 10.06
C ALA A 22 -9.67 8.47 10.40
N PRO A 23 -10.62 9.02 11.17
CA PRO A 23 -11.91 8.37 11.42
C PRO A 23 -12.59 7.93 10.13
N TYR A 24 -13.17 6.73 10.12
CA TYR A 24 -13.80 6.09 8.96
C TYR A 24 -12.85 5.79 7.78
N ASN A 25 -11.53 5.97 7.96
CA ASN A 25 -10.47 5.56 7.04
C ASN A 25 -10.77 5.86 5.55
N PRO A 26 -11.05 7.14 5.20
CA PRO A 26 -11.41 7.52 3.84
C PRO A 26 -10.20 7.57 2.91
N TYR A 27 -8.99 7.57 3.47
CA TYR A 27 -7.75 7.73 2.71
C TYR A 27 -7.29 6.40 2.12
N HIS A 28 -6.92 6.45 0.85
CA HIS A 28 -6.32 5.36 0.11
C HIS A 28 -5.28 5.90 -0.86
N ALA A 29 -4.40 5.03 -1.33
CA ALA A 29 -3.48 5.33 -2.41
C ALA A 29 -3.70 4.39 -3.59
N GLU A 30 -3.27 4.82 -4.79
CA GLU A 30 -3.39 4.02 -6.01
C GLU A 30 -2.03 3.98 -6.72
N ALA A 31 -1.56 2.78 -7.06
CA ALA A 31 -0.35 2.60 -7.85
C ALA A 31 -0.37 1.24 -8.56
N PHE A 32 0.15 1.19 -9.79
CA PHE A 32 0.25 -0.05 -10.58
C PHE A 32 -1.08 -0.82 -10.75
N GLY A 33 -2.22 -0.12 -10.79
CA GLY A 33 -3.55 -0.73 -10.87
C GLY A 33 -4.03 -1.35 -9.56
N LEU A 34 -3.36 -1.04 -8.45
CA LEU A 34 -3.69 -1.48 -7.10
C LEU A 34 -4.22 -0.31 -6.28
N VAL A 35 -5.08 -0.63 -5.32
CA VAL A 35 -5.50 0.28 -4.24
C VAL A 35 -4.90 -0.19 -2.93
N PHE A 36 -4.42 0.75 -2.13
CA PHE A 36 -3.83 0.53 -0.81
C PHE A 36 -4.66 1.27 0.24
N LYS A 37 -5.12 0.55 1.26
CA LYS A 37 -5.85 1.10 2.41
C LYS A 37 -5.23 0.63 3.71
N LEU A 38 -5.25 1.45 4.75
CA LEU A 38 -4.93 0.94 6.09
C LEU A 38 -6.07 0.03 6.56
N SER A 39 -5.77 -1.03 7.29
CA SER A 39 -6.82 -1.85 7.92
C SER A 39 -7.40 -1.13 9.13
N TYR A 40 -8.70 -1.33 9.41
CA TYR A 40 -9.34 -0.80 10.61
C TYR A 40 -8.82 -1.44 11.91
N ALA A 41 -8.33 -2.68 11.84
CA ALA A 41 -7.83 -3.43 12.98
C ALA A 41 -6.33 -3.17 13.20
N LEU A 42 -5.96 -1.95 13.59
CA LEU A 42 -4.58 -1.65 13.96
C LEU A 42 -4.24 -2.33 15.30
N GLN A 43 -3.19 -3.14 15.33
CA GLN A 43 -2.68 -3.78 16.55
C GLN A 43 -1.87 -2.79 17.41
N GLY A 44 -1.19 -1.84 16.76
CA GLY A 44 -0.42 -0.80 17.41
C GLY A 44 -0.09 0.33 16.44
N ARG A 45 0.26 1.51 16.99
CA ARG A 45 0.54 2.71 16.18
C ARG A 45 1.72 2.53 15.20
N HIS A 46 2.72 1.74 15.57
CA HIS A 46 3.90 1.47 14.74
C HIS A 46 3.78 0.19 13.90
N GLU A 47 2.62 -0.46 13.95
CA GLU A 47 2.37 -1.76 13.33
C GLU A 47 1.24 -1.63 12.30
N PRO A 48 1.43 -0.84 11.22
CA PRO A 48 0.39 -0.66 10.23
C PRO A 48 0.14 -1.96 9.47
N ARG A 49 -1.14 -2.18 9.20
CA ARG A 49 -1.63 -3.26 8.33
C ARG A 49 -2.24 -2.61 7.10
N VAL A 50 -1.81 -3.02 5.93
CA VAL A 50 -2.26 -2.47 4.65
C VAL A 50 -3.04 -3.54 3.91
N GLU A 51 -4.29 -3.22 3.62
CA GLU A 51 -5.20 -3.96 2.75
C GLU A 51 -4.94 -3.51 1.30
N ILE A 52 -4.69 -4.47 0.41
CA ILE A 52 -4.29 -4.21 -0.96
C ILE A 52 -5.23 -4.99 -1.89
N PHE A 53 -5.79 -4.31 -2.88
CA PHE A 53 -6.69 -4.94 -3.84
C PHE A 53 -6.50 -4.44 -5.26
N LEU A 54 -6.87 -5.29 -6.23
CA LEU A 54 -6.93 -4.89 -7.64
C LEU A 54 -8.02 -3.83 -7.84
N ASP A 55 -7.72 -2.80 -8.62
CA ASP A 55 -8.71 -1.80 -9.04
C ASP A 55 -9.42 -2.23 -10.32
N ASP A 56 -10.04 -3.42 -10.29
CA ASP A 56 -10.82 -3.96 -11.40
C ASP A 56 -12.28 -3.51 -11.38
N GLU A 57 -13.04 -3.85 -12.43
CA GLU A 57 -14.45 -3.48 -12.54
C GLU A 57 -15.31 -4.02 -11.39
N GLU A 58 -14.98 -5.20 -10.86
CA GLU A 58 -15.75 -5.82 -9.78
C GLU A 58 -15.45 -5.15 -8.43
N ALA A 59 -14.19 -4.85 -8.14
CA ALA A 59 -13.78 -4.09 -6.95
C ALA A 59 -14.43 -2.71 -6.92
N ARG A 60 -14.55 -2.06 -8.09
CA ARG A 60 -15.26 -0.78 -8.23
C ARG A 60 -16.76 -0.94 -8.04
N ALA A 61 -17.38 -1.94 -8.64
CA ALA A 61 -18.82 -2.22 -8.49
C ALA A 61 -19.20 -2.54 -7.03
N LYS A 62 -18.27 -3.09 -6.25
CA LYS A 62 -18.42 -3.40 -4.82
C LYS A 62 -17.93 -2.29 -3.90
N GLU A 63 -17.53 -1.15 -4.44
CA GLU A 63 -17.07 0.03 -3.69
C GLU A 63 -15.95 -0.27 -2.68
N TRP A 64 -15.01 -1.17 -3.02
CA TRP A 64 -13.94 -1.58 -2.10
C TRP A 64 -13.04 -0.42 -1.68
N ARG A 65 -12.92 0.61 -2.53
CA ARG A 65 -12.24 1.86 -2.20
C ARG A 65 -12.84 2.53 -0.95
N ILE A 66 -14.15 2.40 -0.74
CA ILE A 66 -14.87 2.97 0.40
C ILE A 66 -14.85 1.98 1.57
N TYR A 67 -15.35 0.77 1.34
CA TYR A 67 -15.65 -0.18 2.42
C TYR A 67 -14.53 -1.18 2.74
N GLY A 68 -13.45 -1.18 1.96
CA GLY A 68 -12.52 -2.31 1.94
C GLY A 68 -13.14 -3.53 1.27
N THR A 69 -12.45 -4.65 1.33
CA THR A 69 -13.00 -5.91 0.83
C THR A 69 -13.76 -6.64 1.95
N LEU A 70 -15.01 -7.03 1.69
CA LEU A 70 -15.77 -7.94 2.56
C LEU A 70 -15.42 -9.41 2.30
N LEU A 71 -14.36 -9.67 1.54
CA LEU A 71 -14.11 -10.99 0.95
C LEU A 71 -13.37 -11.96 1.88
N GLU A 72 -13.62 -13.23 1.56
CA GLU A 72 -12.93 -14.40 2.07
C GLU A 72 -11.40 -14.25 1.89
N PRO A 73 -10.58 -14.70 2.88
CA PRO A 73 -9.12 -14.53 2.86
C PRO A 73 -8.39 -15.06 1.63
N ASP A 74 -9.07 -15.87 0.81
CA ASP A 74 -8.49 -16.61 -0.31
C ASP A 74 -8.76 -15.95 -1.70
N ASP A 75 -9.38 -14.76 -1.77
CA ASP A 75 -9.55 -14.07 -3.06
C ASP A 75 -8.18 -13.61 -3.62
N PRO A 76 -7.77 -14.06 -4.82
CA PRO A 76 -6.46 -13.74 -5.39
C PRO A 76 -6.27 -12.26 -5.76
N ARG A 77 -7.33 -11.46 -5.70
CA ARG A 77 -7.33 -10.01 -5.95
C ARG A 77 -7.18 -9.21 -4.68
N TYR A 78 -7.07 -9.88 -3.54
CA TYR A 78 -6.79 -9.29 -2.25
C TYR A 78 -5.45 -9.79 -1.71
N ALA A 79 -4.73 -8.88 -1.08
CA ALA A 79 -3.55 -9.17 -0.31
C ALA A 79 -3.51 -8.26 0.89
N GLU A 80 -2.76 -8.69 1.89
CA GLU A 80 -2.59 -7.92 3.10
C GLU A 80 -1.15 -7.99 3.55
N VAL A 81 -0.63 -6.85 3.99
CA VAL A 81 0.73 -6.72 4.46
C VAL A 81 0.72 -6.06 5.82
N SER A 82 1.32 -6.72 6.80
CA SER A 82 1.55 -6.17 8.13
C SER A 82 3.02 -5.79 8.29
N PHE A 83 3.27 -4.66 8.94
CA PHE A 83 4.61 -4.23 9.33
C PHE A 83 4.71 -4.18 10.86
N SER A 84 5.91 -4.40 11.36
CA SER A 84 6.29 -4.32 12.77
C SER A 84 7.16 -3.10 13.09
N ALA A 85 7.86 -2.56 12.10
CA ALA A 85 8.73 -1.38 12.28
C ALA A 85 8.97 -0.59 10.98
N ILE A 86 9.34 0.70 11.15
CA ILE A 86 9.81 1.54 10.04
C ILE A 86 11.08 0.94 9.43
N GLY A 87 11.15 0.95 8.11
CA GLY A 87 12.23 0.37 7.30
C GLY A 87 11.96 -1.08 6.87
N GLU A 88 10.96 -1.74 7.46
CA GLU A 88 10.58 -3.11 7.11
C GLU A 88 10.02 -3.17 5.69
N ALA A 89 10.40 -4.23 4.98
CA ALA A 89 9.88 -4.54 3.66
C ALA A 89 9.19 -5.91 3.69
N ALA A 90 8.10 -6.02 2.95
CA ALA A 90 7.33 -7.23 2.80
C ALA A 90 6.97 -7.46 1.34
N ASP A 91 7.02 -8.73 0.93
CA ASP A 91 6.66 -9.16 -0.41
C ASP A 91 5.20 -9.65 -0.40
N PHE A 92 4.44 -9.28 -1.43
CA PHE A 92 3.06 -9.75 -1.60
C PHE A 92 2.78 -10.07 -3.07
N LYS A 93 1.69 -10.80 -3.30
CA LYS A 93 1.22 -11.17 -4.65
C LYS A 93 -0.25 -10.84 -4.80
N LEU A 94 -0.62 -10.38 -5.99
CA LEU A 94 -2.00 -10.23 -6.44
C LEU A 94 -2.13 -10.89 -7.80
N GLY A 95 -2.94 -11.95 -7.88
CA GLY A 95 -2.96 -12.88 -9.00
C GLY A 95 -1.56 -13.44 -9.29
N VAL A 96 -1.02 -13.15 -10.48
CA VAL A 96 0.31 -13.59 -10.92
C VAL A 96 1.41 -12.55 -10.73
N ALA A 97 1.07 -11.33 -10.31
CA ALA A 97 2.01 -10.23 -10.15
C ALA A 97 2.56 -10.21 -8.73
N GLY A 98 3.89 -10.08 -8.61
CA GLY A 98 4.59 -9.92 -7.33
C GLY A 98 4.99 -8.47 -7.11
N PHE A 99 5.00 -8.06 -5.85
CA PHE A 99 5.33 -6.71 -5.44
C PHE A 99 6.14 -6.75 -4.14
N ARG A 100 6.96 -5.73 -3.93
CA ARG A 100 7.62 -5.46 -2.65
C ARG A 100 7.15 -4.11 -2.14
N MET A 101 6.67 -4.08 -0.90
CA MET A 101 6.26 -2.87 -0.21
C MET A 101 7.20 -2.60 0.97
N ARG A 102 7.49 -1.33 1.26
CA ARG A 102 8.27 -0.91 2.42
C ARG A 102 7.52 0.15 3.21
N PHE A 103 7.57 0.04 4.54
CA PHE A 103 7.13 1.08 5.45
C PHE A 103 8.27 2.08 5.68
N GLU A 104 8.14 3.30 5.19
CA GLU A 104 9.25 4.26 5.09
C GLU A 104 9.29 5.24 6.27
N ALA A 105 8.13 5.70 6.73
CA ALA A 105 8.05 6.70 7.79
C ALA A 105 6.66 6.75 8.42
N LEU A 106 6.61 7.24 9.67
CA LEU A 106 5.40 7.62 10.38
C LEU A 106 5.57 9.03 10.92
N HIS A 107 4.64 9.92 10.59
CA HIS A 107 4.58 11.27 11.14
C HIS A 107 3.14 11.62 11.53
N GLU A 108 2.94 12.82 12.06
CA GLU A 108 1.61 13.37 12.37
C GLU A 108 1.33 14.58 11.50
N GLU A 109 0.09 14.68 11.04
CA GLU A 109 -0.44 15.90 10.41
C GLU A 109 -1.65 16.37 11.23
N ILE A 110 -1.78 17.68 11.40
CA ILE A 110 -2.91 18.26 12.14
C ILE A 110 -4.08 18.41 11.17
N GLU A 111 -5.18 17.73 11.45
CA GLU A 111 -6.42 17.81 10.70
C GLU A 111 -7.49 18.62 11.43
N ALA A 112 -8.23 19.40 10.65
CA ALA A 112 -9.31 20.25 11.14
C ALA A 112 -10.67 19.58 10.88
N PHE A 113 -11.39 19.25 11.94
CA PHE A 113 -12.70 18.62 11.85
C PHE A 113 -13.81 19.66 11.77
N ALA A 114 -14.96 19.26 11.20
CA ALA A 114 -16.12 20.15 11.01
C ALA A 114 -16.70 20.70 12.32
N ASN A 115 -16.42 20.06 13.45
CA ASN A 115 -16.78 20.53 14.80
C ASN A 115 -15.79 21.56 15.37
N GLY A 116 -14.75 21.94 14.61
CA GLY A 116 -13.70 22.87 15.02
C GLY A 116 -12.57 22.23 15.84
N ALA A 117 -12.59 20.91 16.06
CA ALA A 117 -11.47 20.21 16.70
C ALA A 117 -10.27 20.14 15.76
N MET A 118 -9.07 20.26 16.34
CA MET A 118 -7.79 20.08 15.66
C MET A 118 -7.12 18.86 16.27
N GLU A 119 -6.94 17.81 15.50
CA GLU A 119 -6.37 16.56 16.00
C GLU A 119 -5.15 16.14 15.19
N ALA A 120 -4.13 15.63 15.87
CA ALA A 120 -2.95 15.07 15.24
C ALA A 120 -3.27 13.66 14.74
N MET A 121 -3.27 13.49 13.41
CA MET A 121 -3.58 12.22 12.75
C MET A 121 -2.29 11.55 12.29
N PRO A 122 -2.09 10.24 12.57
CA PRO A 122 -0.92 9.53 12.10
C PRO A 122 -0.99 9.33 10.58
N VAL A 123 0.14 9.62 9.92
CA VAL A 123 0.32 9.47 8.48
C VAL A 123 1.45 8.47 8.22
N TYR A 124 1.10 7.40 7.52
CA TYR A 124 2.00 6.29 7.22
C TYR A 124 2.50 6.41 5.79
N SER A 125 3.81 6.48 5.61
CA SER A 125 4.45 6.59 4.30
C SER A 125 5.01 5.26 3.86
N PHE A 126 4.77 4.90 2.59
CA PHE A 126 5.18 3.64 2.02
C PHE A 126 5.81 3.82 0.64
N SER A 127 6.58 2.82 0.23
CA SER A 127 6.97 2.63 -1.16
C SER A 127 6.55 1.26 -1.65
N VAL A 128 6.24 1.15 -2.94
CA VAL A 128 5.93 -0.13 -3.59
C VAL A 128 6.65 -0.23 -4.92
N THR A 129 7.20 -1.40 -5.19
CA THR A 129 7.84 -1.74 -6.45
C THR A 129 7.27 -3.04 -7.00
N PRO A 130 7.01 -3.14 -8.31
CA PRO A 130 6.78 -4.43 -8.94
C PRO A 130 8.02 -5.30 -8.77
N ALA A 131 7.85 -6.52 -8.30
CA ALA A 131 8.94 -7.48 -8.30
C ALA A 131 9.31 -7.77 -9.77
N ILE A 132 10.55 -7.47 -10.16
CA ILE A 132 11.04 -7.90 -11.47
C ILE A 132 10.92 -9.43 -11.49
N LYS A 133 10.32 -9.97 -12.57
CA LYS A 133 10.32 -11.41 -12.86
C LYS A 133 11.76 -11.92 -12.89
N GLY A 134 12.26 -12.39 -11.75
CA GLY A 134 13.42 -13.25 -11.64
C GLY A 134 12.91 -14.67 -11.59
N GLU A 135 12.97 -15.32 -12.76
CA GLU A 135 13.09 -16.77 -13.03
C GLU A 135 12.26 -17.75 -12.16
N GLY A 136 11.39 -18.52 -12.84
CA GLY A 136 10.61 -19.60 -12.23
C GLY A 136 11.40 -20.86 -11.91
#